data_AF-A4C3I4-F1
#
_entry.id   AF-A4C3I4-F1
#
_cell.length_a   1.000
_cell.length_b   1.000
_cell.length_c   1.000
_cell.angle_alpha   90.00
_cell.angle_beta   90.00
_cell.angle_gamma   90.00
#
_symmetry.space_group_name_H-M   'P 1'
#
loop_
_entity.id
_entity.type
_entity.pdbx_description
1 polymer ?
#
loop_
_entity_poly.entity_id
_entity_poly.type
_entity_poly.pdbx_seq_one_letter_code
_entity_poly.pdbx_strand_id
1 'polypeptide(L)'
;MPRLFRPPYGRIRGDQIDYLTKRGMRIINWSIDTRDWHTQVVNQQDIEFDASHYSHPEAVILMHDGGGNRSNSVAALDKIISH
;
A
#
# COMPACT_ATOMS: atom_id res chain seq x y z
N MET A 1 -9.28 -19.92 0.45
CA MET A 1 -8.54 -19.15 1.48
C MET A 1 -7.59 -18.17 0.80
N PRO A 2 -7.32 -16.99 1.40
CA PRO A 2 -6.33 -16.04 0.88
C PRO A 2 -4.94 -16.67 0.75
N ARG A 3 -4.20 -16.30 -0.30
CA ARG A 3 -2.83 -16.80 -0.59
C ARG A 3 -1.74 -15.74 -0.42
N LEU A 4 -2.13 -14.49 -0.14
CA LEU A 4 -1.23 -13.37 0.02
C LEU A 4 -1.26 -12.90 1.47
N PHE A 5 -0.11 -12.47 1.98
CA PHE A 5 0.04 -11.88 3.30
C PHE A 5 0.83 -10.57 3.18
N ARG A 6 0.35 -9.51 3.81
CA ARG A 6 1.09 -8.25 3.97
C ARG A 6 1.31 -8.02 5.46
N PRO A 7 2.55 -8.03 5.97
CA PRO A 7 2.81 -7.79 7.38
C PRO A 7 2.42 -6.35 7.76
N PRO A 8 1.75 -6.14 8.91
CA PRO A 8 1.53 -4.80 9.44
C PRO A 8 2.85 -4.02 9.53
N TYR A 9 2.81 -2.74 9.13
CA TYR A 9 3.99 -1.86 9.08
C TYR A 9 5.15 -2.36 8.20
N GLY A 10 4.92 -3.36 7.33
CA GLY A 10 5.98 -3.98 6.53
C GLY A 10 6.95 -4.83 7.34
N ARG A 11 6.71 -5.03 8.64
CA ARG A 11 7.66 -5.68 9.57
C ARG A 11 7.42 -7.16 9.68
N ILE A 12 8.44 -7.95 9.35
CA ILE A 12 8.41 -9.41 9.45
C ILE A 12 9.79 -9.96 9.80
N ARG A 13 9.82 -11.07 10.55
CA ARG A 13 11.04 -11.80 10.91
C ARG A 13 11.19 -13.09 10.09
N GLY A 14 12.40 -13.64 10.02
CA GLY A 14 12.70 -14.87 9.28
C GLY A 14 11.84 -16.08 9.69
N ASP A 15 11.63 -16.27 11.00
CA ASP A 15 10.77 -17.35 11.52
C ASP A 15 9.32 -17.24 11.03
N GLN A 16 8.82 -16.01 10.89
CA GLN A 16 7.48 -15.74 10.38
C GLN A 16 7.39 -15.97 8.86
N ILE A 17 8.45 -15.61 8.12
CA ILE A 17 8.54 -15.88 6.67
C ILE A 17 8.44 -17.39 6.41
N ASP A 18 9.22 -18.18 7.14
CA ASP A 18 9.22 -19.64 7.01
C ASP A 18 7.84 -20.24 7.35
N TYR A 19 7.22 -19.76 8.42
CA TYR A 19 5.91 -20.21 8.86
C TYR A 19 4.82 -20.00 7.78
N LEU A 20 4.81 -18.83 7.15
CA LEU A 20 3.84 -18.45 6.12
C LEU A 20 4.11 -19.18 4.80
N THR A 21 5.37 -19.29 4.40
CA THR A 21 5.77 -19.93 3.15
C THR A 21 5.46 -21.43 3.16
N LYS A 22 5.68 -22.13 4.28
CA LYS A 22 5.30 -23.55 4.46
C LYS A 22 3.80 -23.79 4.33
N ARG A 23 2.97 -22.75 4.47
CA ARG A 23 1.51 -22.79 4.29
C ARG A 23 1.08 -22.33 2.90
N GLY A 24 2.01 -22.16 1.97
CA GLY A 24 1.75 -21.75 0.60
C GLY A 24 1.36 -20.27 0.46
N MET A 25 1.65 -19.44 1.47
CA MET A 25 1.38 -18.00 1.40
C MET A 25 2.57 -17.27 0.76
N ARG A 26 2.27 -16.23 -0.01
CA ARG A 26 3.26 -15.28 -0.52
C ARG A 26 3.19 -13.98 0.27
N ILE A 27 4.34 -13.49 0.69
CA ILE A 27 4.45 -12.24 1.44
C ILE A 27 4.68 -11.10 0.46
N ILE A 28 3.79 -10.11 0.42
CA ILE A 28 3.81 -9.01 -0.55
C ILE A 28 3.74 -7.69 0.21
N ASN A 29 4.81 -6.89 0.12
CA ASN A 29 4.85 -5.50 0.58
C ASN A 29 4.41 -4.56 -0.55
N TRP A 30 4.97 -3.37 -0.60
CA TRP A 30 4.73 -2.33 -1.59
C TRP A 30 6.07 -1.74 -2.05
N SER A 31 6.09 -1.18 -3.24
CA SER A 31 7.23 -0.42 -3.77
C SER A 31 6.99 1.09 -3.67
N ILE A 32 5.73 1.52 -3.54
CA ILE A 32 5.33 2.93 -3.43
C ILE A 32 4.42 3.09 -2.21
N ASP A 33 4.75 4.02 -1.32
CA ASP A 33 3.94 4.40 -0.17
C ASP A 33 3.39 5.81 -0.38
N THR A 34 2.08 5.95 -0.52
CA THR A 34 1.42 7.27 -0.69
C THR A 34 1.29 8.03 0.62
N ARG A 35 1.54 7.37 1.75
CA ARG A 35 1.38 7.92 3.11
C ARG A 35 -0.03 8.47 3.38
N ASP A 36 -1.02 7.98 2.65
CA ASP A 36 -2.42 8.44 2.70
C ASP A 36 -3.08 8.29 4.09
N TRP A 37 -2.52 7.42 4.94
CA TRP A 37 -2.88 7.28 6.35
C TRP A 37 -2.60 8.54 7.19
N HIS A 38 -1.68 9.41 6.77
CA HIS A 38 -1.24 10.59 7.53
C HIS A 38 -2.02 11.86 7.16
N THR A 39 -3.33 11.84 7.40
CA THR A 39 -4.31 12.82 6.91
C THR A 39 -4.13 14.26 7.39
N GLN A 40 -3.31 14.50 8.41
CA GLN A 40 -3.00 15.85 8.90
C GLN A 40 -1.93 16.55 8.07
N VAL A 41 -1.17 15.80 7.27
CA VAL A 41 -0.04 16.32 6.47
C VAL A 41 -0.20 16.00 4.99
N VAL A 42 -0.77 14.84 4.65
CA VAL A 42 -0.88 14.36 3.28
C VAL A 42 -2.29 14.68 2.73
N ASN A 43 -2.34 15.50 1.69
CA ASN A 43 -3.57 15.82 0.97
C ASN A 43 -3.74 14.96 -0.29
N GLN A 44 -4.83 15.18 -1.03
CA GLN A 44 -5.12 14.46 -2.27
C GLN A 44 -3.99 14.59 -3.31
N GLN A 45 -3.48 15.80 -3.55
CA GLN A 45 -2.45 16.06 -4.55
C GLN A 45 -1.12 15.40 -4.20
N ASP A 46 -0.78 15.31 -2.92
CA ASP A 46 0.41 14.60 -2.45
C ASP A 46 0.30 13.09 -2.76
N ILE A 47 -0.88 12.49 -2.54
CA ILE A 47 -1.16 11.07 -2.83
C ILE A 47 -1.06 10.80 -4.33
N GLU A 48 -1.67 11.67 -5.15
CA GLU A 48 -1.59 11.59 -6.61
C GLU A 48 -0.13 11.69 -7.10
N PHE A 49 0.65 12.60 -6.52
CA PHE A 49 2.05 12.79 -6.87
C PHE A 49 2.88 11.55 -6.51
N ASP A 50 2.80 11.05 -5.27
CA ASP A 50 3.57 9.89 -4.85
C ASP A 50 3.22 8.65 -5.69
N ALA A 51 1.94 8.46 -6.02
CA ALA A 51 1.48 7.33 -6.84
C ALA A 51 1.96 7.40 -8.30
N SER A 52 1.97 8.59 -8.92
CA SER A 52 2.33 8.76 -10.33
C SER A 52 3.82 8.98 -10.55
N HIS A 53 4.47 9.85 -9.77
CA HIS A 53 5.86 10.25 -9.93
C HIS A 53 6.84 9.08 -9.73
N TYR A 54 6.57 8.23 -8.75
CA TYR A 54 7.39 7.05 -8.46
C TYR A 54 6.91 5.79 -9.19
N SER A 55 5.89 5.90 -10.05
CA SER A 55 5.37 4.75 -10.80
C SER A 55 6.43 4.15 -11.71
N HIS A 56 6.45 2.84 -11.77
CA HIS A 56 7.34 2.05 -12.62
C HIS A 56 6.66 0.72 -12.99
N PRO A 57 7.12 0.02 -14.04
CA PRO A 57 6.62 -1.31 -14.34
C PRO A 57 6.65 -2.21 -13.09
N GLU A 58 5.56 -2.96 -12.86
CA GLU A 58 5.37 -3.88 -11.72
C GLU A 58 5.26 -3.22 -10.34
N ALA A 59 5.03 -1.90 -10.27
CA ALA A 59 4.84 -1.22 -9.00
C ALA A 59 3.64 -1.76 -8.20
N VAL A 60 3.81 -1.83 -6.88
CA VAL A 60 2.74 -2.13 -5.92
C VAL A 60 2.57 -0.92 -5.02
N ILE A 61 1.45 -0.21 -5.17
CA ILE A 61 1.13 1.01 -4.41
C ILE A 61 0.40 0.62 -3.12
N LEU A 62 0.86 1.13 -1.98
CA LEU A 62 0.17 1.05 -0.70
C LEU A 62 -0.82 2.20 -0.54
N MET A 63 -2.07 1.86 -0.20
CA MET A 63 -3.17 2.77 0.13
C MET A 63 -3.98 2.14 1.29
N HIS A 64 -4.76 2.94 2.00
CA HIS A 64 -5.55 2.50 3.15
C HIS A 64 -7.04 2.87 3.04
N ASP A 65 -7.91 1.95 3.45
CA ASP A 65 -9.38 2.13 3.53
C ASP A 65 -9.90 2.15 4.98
N GLY A 66 -9.01 2.02 5.97
CA GLY A 66 -9.35 2.00 7.40
C GLY A 66 -8.62 3.06 8.24
N GLY A 67 -9.09 3.24 9.48
CA GLY A 67 -8.43 4.08 10.49
C GLY A 67 -8.83 5.57 10.49
N GLY A 68 -10.04 5.91 10.04
CA GLY A 68 -10.58 7.27 10.10
C GLY A 68 -11.01 7.81 8.74
N ASN A 69 -11.03 9.13 8.57
CA ASN A 69 -11.39 9.77 7.31
C ASN A 69 -10.35 9.45 6.21
N ARG A 70 -10.80 8.95 5.06
CA ARG A 70 -9.98 8.63 3.88
C ARG A 70 -10.45 9.36 2.61
N SER A 71 -11.11 10.51 2.77
CA SER A 71 -11.62 11.30 1.63
C SER A 71 -10.52 11.66 0.63
N ASN A 72 -9.32 12.00 1.11
CA ASN A 72 -8.17 12.31 0.24
C ASN A 72 -7.71 11.07 -0.54
N SER A 73 -7.64 9.90 0.11
CA SER A 73 -7.29 8.62 -0.53
C SER A 73 -8.28 8.29 -1.65
N VAL A 74 -9.58 8.41 -1.39
CA VAL A 74 -10.64 8.12 -2.36
C VAL A 74 -10.62 9.13 -3.51
N ALA A 75 -10.49 10.42 -3.21
CA ALA A 75 -10.47 11.48 -4.23
C ALA A 75 -9.28 11.38 -5.18
N ALA A 76 -8.15 10.82 -4.74
CA ALA A 76 -6.96 10.61 -5.58
C ALA A 76 -7.12 9.47 -6.61
N LEU A 77 -8.06 8.52 -6.38
CA LEU A 77 -8.16 7.29 -7.19
C LEU A 77 -8.40 7.56 -8.68
N ASP A 78 -9.28 8.51 -9.01
CA ASP A 78 -9.63 8.81 -10.40
C ASP A 78 -8.39 9.17 -11.22
N LYS A 79 -7.53 10.04 -10.66
CA LYS A 79 -6.31 10.47 -11.35
C LYS A 79 -5.26 9.36 -11.40
N ILE A 80 -5.09 8.61 -10.31
CA ILE A 80 -4.13 7.49 -10.24
C ILE A 80 -4.46 6.41 -11.26
N ILE A 81 -5.74 6.06 -11.44
CA ILE A 81 -6.17 5.00 -12.36
C ILE A 81 -6.15 5.46 -13.82
N SER A 82 -6.39 6.75 -14.05
CA SER A 82 -6.33 7.34 -15.41
C SER A 82 -4.91 7.58 -15.93
N HIS A 83 -3.90 7.43 -15.08
CA HIS A 83 -2.49 7.62 -15.41
C HIS A 83 -1.91 6.39 -16.12
#